data_AF-A0A2T5CG36-F1
#
_entry.id   AF-A0A2T5CG36-F1
#
_cell.length_a   1.000
_cell.length_b   1.000
_cell.length_c   1.000
_cell.angle_alpha   90.00
_cell.angle_beta   90.00
_cell.angle_gamma   90.00
#
_symmetry.space_group_name_H-M   'P 1'
#
loop_
_entity.id
_entity.type
_entity.pdbx_description
1 polymer ?
#
loop_
_entity_poly.entity_id
_entity_poly.type
_entity_poly.pdbx_seq_one_letter_code
_entity_poly.pdbx_strand_id
1 'polypeptide(L)' 'MLRLNPKVKVLIANVFSSKGQAHVVLRAGAADFIPKPHTMKKLLAKVREMLDR' A
#
# COMPACT_ATOMS: atom_id res chain seq x y z
N MET A 1 17.11 13.02 15.30
CA MET A 1 16.24 12.99 14.11
C MET A 1 16.05 11.53 13.71
N LEU A 2 14.89 10.94 13.97
CA LEU A 2 14.61 9.53 13.61
C LEU A 2 14.56 9.42 12.08
N ARG A 3 15.50 8.68 11.49
CA ARG A 3 15.50 8.40 10.05
C ARG A 3 14.75 7.09 9.83
N LEU A 4 13.58 7.15 9.21
CA LEU A 4 12.89 5.95 8.75
C LEU A 4 13.73 5.26 7.67
N ASN A 5 13.82 3.93 7.72
CA ASN A 5 14.52 3.14 6.71
C ASN A 5 13.78 3.28 5.36
N PRO A 6 14.40 3.90 4.34
CA PRO A 6 13.75 4.15 3.05
C PRO A 6 13.49 2.87 2.24
N LYS A 7 14.05 1.72 2.67
CA LYS A 7 13.82 0.42 2.03
C LYS A 7 12.56 -0.29 2.53
N VAL A 8 11.88 0.24 3.55
CA VAL A 8 10.64 -0.36 4.05
C VAL A 8 9.53 -0.17 3.01
N LYS A 9 8.93 -1.28 2.58
CA LYS A 9 7.77 -1.27 1.68
C LYS A 9 6.50 -1.01 2.51
N VAL A 10 5.77 0.05 2.19
CA VAL A 10 4.56 0.46 2.91
C VAL A 10 3.32 0.19 2.07
N LEU A 11 2.36 -0.55 2.64
CA LEU A 11 1.03 -0.80 2.05
C LEU A 11 -0.02 0.03 2.81
N ILE A 12 -0.73 0.93 2.12
CA ILE A 12 -1.77 1.77 2.76
C ILE A 12 -3.15 1.14 2.61
N ALA A 13 -3.90 1.04 3.72
CA ALA A 13 -5.27 0.50 3.73
C ALA A 13 -6.34 1.59 3.96
N ASN A 14 -7.05 2.00 2.91
CA ASN A 14 -8.01 3.11 2.94
C ASN A 14 -9.45 2.67 2.61
N VAL A 15 -10.45 3.24 3.28
CA VAL A 15 -11.84 3.26 2.81
C VAL A 15 -11.96 4.45 1.88
N PHE A 16 -11.79 4.30 0.56
CA PHE A 16 -12.38 5.15 -0.50
C PHE A 16 -11.77 4.76 -1.86
N SER A 17 -12.63 4.46 -2.83
CA SER A 17 -12.27 3.81 -4.10
C SER A 17 -12.28 4.75 -5.33
N SER A 18 -11.95 6.03 -5.17
CA SER A 18 -11.83 6.92 -6.33
C SER A 18 -10.44 6.75 -6.97
N LYS A 19 -10.41 6.39 -8.27
CA LYS A 19 -9.19 6.15 -9.07
C LYS A 19 -8.12 7.25 -8.93
N GLY A 20 -8.51 8.48 -8.62
CA GLY A 20 -7.59 9.61 -8.45
C GLY A 20 -6.69 9.55 -7.20
N GLN A 21 -7.12 8.90 -6.11
CA GLN A 21 -6.36 8.90 -4.86
C GLN A 21 -5.29 7.79 -4.77
N ALA A 22 -5.44 6.70 -5.53
CA ALA A 22 -4.41 5.68 -5.66
C ALA A 22 -3.05 6.28 -6.07
N HIS A 23 -3.08 7.22 -7.02
CA HIS A 23 -1.89 7.96 -7.45
C HIS A 23 -1.30 8.87 -6.38
N VAL A 24 -2.11 9.38 -5.44
CA VAL A 24 -1.62 10.24 -4.35
C VAL A 24 -0.78 9.43 -3.36
N VAL A 25 -1.23 8.23 -3.03
CA VAL A 25 -0.52 7.31 -2.12
C VAL A 25 0.80 6.84 -2.72
N LEU A 26 0.81 6.48 -4.00
CA LEU A 26 2.04 6.10 -4.71
C LEU A 26 3.03 7.27 -4.79
N ARG A 27 2.55 8.50 -5.07
CA ARG A 27 3.40 9.71 -5.06
C ARG A 27 3.99 10.04 -3.69
N ALA A 28 3.34 9.61 -2.60
CA ALA A 28 3.84 9.81 -1.24
C ALA A 28 4.93 8.80 -0.83
N GLY A 29 5.33 7.88 -1.73
CA GLY A 29 6.38 6.89 -1.47
C GLY A 29 5.87 5.56 -0.88
N ALA A 30 4.56 5.32 -0.89
CA ALA A 30 4.03 4.00 -0.58
C ALA A 30 4.34 3.01 -1.70
N ALA A 31 4.55 1.76 -1.34
CA ALA A 31 4.80 0.68 -2.29
C ALA A 31 3.51 0.23 -3.00
N ASP A 32 2.37 0.23 -2.30
CA ASP A 32 1.05 -0.03 -2.89
C ASP A 32 -0.09 0.43 -1.94
N PHE A 33 -1.34 0.20 -2.33
CA PHE A 33 -2.54 0.41 -1.52
C PHE A 33 -3.53 -0.77 -1.61
N ILE A 34 -4.38 -0.91 -0.59
CA ILE A 34 -5.49 -1.86 -0.56
C ILE A 34 -6.79 -1.16 -0.10
N PRO A 35 -7.87 -1.19 -0.90
CA PRO A 35 -9.14 -0.61 -0.48
C PRO A 35 -9.78 -1.46 0.63
N LYS A 36 -10.48 -0.79 1.55
CA LYS A 36 -11.36 -1.41 2.55
C LYS A 36 -12.82 -1.35 2.06
N PRO A 37 -13.65 -2.39 2.30
CA PRO A 37 -13.28 -3.64 2.98
C PRO A 37 -12.47 -4.58 2.08
N HIS A 38 -11.58 -5.37 2.68
CA HIS A 38 -10.84 -6.42 2.00
C HIS A 38 -10.87 -7.71 2.81
N THR A 39 -10.67 -8.83 2.12
CA THR A 39 -10.50 -10.13 2.77
C THR A 39 -9.02 -10.37 3.11
N MET A 40 -8.76 -11.25 4.07
CA MET A 40 -7.39 -11.67 4.40
C MET A 40 -6.65 -12.27 3.21
N LYS A 41 -7.37 -13.00 2.33
CA LYS A 41 -6.81 -13.54 1.09
C LYS A 41 -6.32 -12.43 0.16
N LYS A 42 -7.07 -11.34 0.00
CA LYS A 42 -6.68 -10.19 -0.81
C LYS A 42 -5.48 -9.45 -0.21
N LEU A 43 -5.46 -9.27 1.12
CA LEU A 43 -4.33 -8.68 1.82
C LEU A 43 -3.05 -9.51 1.64
N LEU A 44 -3.14 -10.83 1.84
CA LEU A 44 -1.99 -11.74 1.66
C LEU A 44 -1.44 -11.70 0.24
N ALA A 45 -2.31 -11.75 -0.77
CA ALA A 45 -1.90 -11.66 -2.17
C ALA A 45 -1.16 -10.35 -2.45
N LYS A 46 -1.69 -9.23 -1.94
CA LYS A 46 -1.11 -7.90 -2.11
C LYS A 46 0.25 -7.75 -1.41
N VAL A 47 0.41 -8.30 -0.22
CA VAL A 47 1.69 -8.32 0.51
C VAL A 47 2.72 -9.16 -0.24
N ARG A 48 2.35 -10.34 -0.75
CA ARG A 48 3.27 -11.18 -1.55
C ARG A 48 3.71 -10.48 -2.82
N GLU A 49 2.76 -9.96 -3.59
CA GLU A 49 3.03 -9.15 -4.79
C GLU A 49 4.03 -8.00 -4.50
N MET A 50 3.88 -7.34 -3.36
CA MET A 50 4.77 -6.26 -2.96
C MET A 50 6.16 -6.75 -2.56
N LEU A 51 6.28 -7.92 -1.93
CA LEU A 51 7.56 -8.48 -1.49
C LEU A 51 8.36 -9.12 -2.63
N ASP A 52 7.66 -9.75 -3.59
CA ASP A 52 8.24 -10.48 -4.72
C ASP A 52 8.74 -9.57 -5.87
N ARG A 53 8.36 -8.29 -5.86
CA ARG A 53 8.87 -7.22 -6.76
C ARG A 53 10.14 -6.58 -6.20
#